data_AF-A0A3A5A506-F1
#
_entry.id   AF-A0A3A5A506-F1
#
_cell.length_a   1.000
_cell.length_b   1.000
_cell.length_c   1.000
_cell.angle_alpha   90.00
_cell.angle_beta   90.00
_cell.angle_gamma   90.00
#
_symmetry.space_group_name_H-M   'P 1'
#
loop_
_entity.id
_entity.type
_entity.pdbx_description
1 polymer ?
#
loop_
_entity_poly.entity_id
_entity_poly.type
_entity_poly.pdbx_seq_one_letter_code
_entity_poly.pdbx_strand_id
1 'polypeptide(L)' 'MVFGDLSLSWIMNCEEMAMHEEGTRVRMTKGYRGAEGIITGRSRSRFGFYVVELENGIRIVVGSSAFDLIGR' A
#
# COMPACT_ATOMS: atom_id res chain seq x y z
N MET A 1 -16.24 -2.29 42.11
CA MET A 1 -15.84 -3.36 41.18
C MET A 1 -16.71 -3.22 39.95
N VAL A 2 -16.22 -2.51 38.94
CA VAL A 2 -16.97 -2.24 37.70
C VAL A 2 -16.21 -2.94 36.59
N PHE A 3 -16.77 -4.05 36.10
CA PHE A 3 -16.38 -4.68 34.85
C PHE A 3 -17.03 -3.90 33.71
N GLY A 4 -16.27 -3.61 32.66
CA GLY A 4 -16.67 -2.76 31.53
C GLY A 4 -15.75 -1.56 31.50
N ASP A 5 -14.67 -1.56 30.72
CA ASP A 5 -14.75 -1.42 29.27
C ASP A 5 -13.47 -2.00 28.65
N LEU A 6 -13.44 -3.31 28.43
CA LEU A 6 -12.36 -4.01 27.71
C LEU A 6 -12.89 -4.41 26.33
N SER A 7 -13.31 -3.46 25.50
CA SER A 7 -13.70 -3.80 24.12
C SER A 7 -13.79 -2.64 23.12
N LEU A 8 -13.00 -1.58 23.25
CA LEU A 8 -12.94 -0.54 22.20
C LEU A 8 -11.58 -0.41 21.52
N SER A 9 -10.48 -0.90 22.12
CA SER A 9 -9.18 -0.96 21.41
C SER A 9 -9.09 -2.04 20.33
N TRP A 10 -10.01 -3.02 20.30
CA TRP A 10 -10.02 -4.08 19.27
C TRP A 10 -10.88 -3.75 18.04
N ILE A 11 -11.72 -2.71 18.09
CA ILE A 11 -12.59 -2.32 16.96
C ILE A 11 -11.87 -1.36 16.00
N MET A 12 -10.84 -0.66 16.47
CA MET A 12 -10.09 0.34 15.69
C MET A 12 -8.93 -0.22 14.85
N ASN A 13 -8.94 -1.52 14.51
CA ASN A 13 -7.89 -2.11 13.67
C ASN A 13 -8.40 -3.07 12.59
N CYS A 14 -9.65 -2.93 12.14
CA CYS A 14 -10.18 -3.66 10.97
C CYS A 14 -10.11 -2.83 9.68
N GLU A 15 -9.84 -1.53 9.79
CA GLU A 15 -9.73 -0.60 8.66
C GLU A 15 -8.29 -0.18 8.38
N GLU A 16 -7.30 -1.01 8.76
CA GLU A 16 -5.93 -0.84 8.28
C GLU A 16 -5.91 -1.21 6.79
N MET A 17 -6.30 -0.23 5.99
CA MET A 17 -6.35 -0.24 4.55
C MET A 17 -4.98 -0.58 3.98
N ALA A 18 -4.73 -1.88 3.78
CA ALA A 18 -3.60 -2.47 3.04
C ALA A 18 -2.44 -1.47 2.86
N MET A 19 -1.80 -1.13 3.99
CA MET A 19 -0.81 -0.07 4.03
C MET A 19 0.49 -0.66 3.51
N HIS A 20 0.70 -0.64 2.19
CA HIS A 20 1.94 -1.17 1.62
C HIS A 20 3.13 -0.34 2.05
N GLU A 21 4.11 -1.00 2.63
CA GLU A 21 5.32 -0.41 3.16
C GLU A 21 6.28 0.01 2.03
N GLU A 22 7.08 1.04 2.29
CA GLU A 22 8.21 1.38 1.40
C GLU A 22 9.19 0.20 1.36
N GLY A 23 9.74 -0.08 0.18
CA GLY A 23 10.56 -1.27 -0.07
C GLY A 23 9.77 -2.48 -0.57
N THR A 24 8.43 -2.42 -0.60
CA THR A 24 7.61 -3.51 -1.13
C THR A 24 7.77 -3.62 -2.65
N ARG A 25 8.05 -4.83 -3.13
CA ARG A 25 8.09 -5.15 -4.56
C ARG A 25 6.68 -5.29 -5.13
N VAL A 26 6.47 -4.65 -6.27
CA VAL A 26 5.17 -4.60 -6.94
C VAL A 26 5.34 -4.89 -8.42
N ARG A 27 4.35 -5.59 -8.99
CA ARG A 27 4.21 -5.78 -10.44
C ARG A 27 3.09 -4.90 -10.94
N MET A 28 3.39 -4.07 -11.92
CA MET A 28 2.37 -3.23 -12.54
C MET A 28 1.37 -4.10 -13.31
N THR A 29 0.09 -3.82 -13.12
CA THR A 29 -1.03 -4.49 -13.80
C THR A 29 -1.67 -3.61 -14.87
N LYS A 30 -1.49 -2.28 -14.75
CA LYS A 30 -2.05 -1.26 -15.65
C LYS A 30 -0.97 -0.27 -16.09
N GLY A 31 -1.10 0.27 -17.31
CA GLY A 31 -0.11 1.18 -17.90
C GLY A 31 1.18 0.43 -18.24
N TYR A 32 2.09 0.31 -17.28
CA TYR A 32 3.36 -0.39 -17.38
C TYR A 32 3.22 -1.90 -17.14
N ARG A 33 2.16 -2.51 -17.66
CA ARG A 33 1.79 -3.89 -17.34
C ARG A 33 2.96 -4.86 -17.53
N GLY A 34 3.29 -5.60 -16.48
CA GLY A 34 4.41 -6.55 -16.46
C GLY A 34 5.74 -5.97 -16.00
N ALA A 35 5.86 -4.64 -15.86
CA ALA A 35 7.03 -4.03 -15.24
C ALA A 35 7.02 -4.25 -13.72
N GLU A 36 8.19 -4.51 -13.16
CA GLU A 36 8.41 -4.61 -11.73
C GLU A 36 9.00 -3.31 -11.19
N GLY A 37 8.71 -3.05 -9.92
CA GLY A 37 9.22 -1.88 -9.23
C GLY A 37 9.10 -2.02 -7.72
N ILE A 38 9.53 -0.97 -7.04
CA ILE A 38 9.56 -0.89 -5.59
C ILE A 38 8.78 0.35 -5.16
N ILE A 39 7.94 0.22 -4.13
CA ILE A 39 7.29 1.37 -3.51
C ILE A 39 8.35 2.19 -2.78
N THR A 40 8.57 3.44 -3.19
CA THR A 40 9.55 4.36 -2.59
C THR A 40 8.89 5.51 -1.82
N GLY A 41 7.58 5.45 -1.63
CA GLY A 41 6.85 6.48 -0.92
C GLY A 41 5.35 6.38 -1.10
N ARG A 42 4.62 7.11 -0.27
CA ARG A 42 3.16 7.18 -0.30
C ARG A 42 2.69 8.63 -0.14
N SER A 43 1.61 8.96 -0.83
CA SER A 43 0.90 10.21 -0.60
C SER A 43 0.02 10.10 0.65
N ARG A 44 -0.02 11.17 1.47
CA ARG A 44 -0.90 11.27 2.66
C ARG A 44 -2.38 11.50 2.30
N SER A 45 -2.73 11.46 1.02
CA SER A 45 -4.11 11.65 0.57
C SER A 45 -4.97 10.43 0.86
N ARG A 46 -6.25 10.65 1.20
CA ARG A 46 -7.25 9.60 1.47
C ARG A 46 -7.44 8.63 0.30
N PHE A 47 -7.02 9.01 -0.90
CA PHE A 47 -7.10 8.19 -2.11
C PHE A 47 -5.97 7.15 -2.24
N GLY A 48 -4.94 7.19 -1.38
CA GLY A 48 -3.91 6.14 -1.31
C GLY A 48 -3.07 5.99 -2.58
N PHE A 49 -2.35 7.05 -2.96
CA PHE A 49 -1.38 6.98 -4.05
C PHE A 49 -0.01 6.53 -3.55
N TYR A 50 0.67 5.71 -4.34
CA TYR A 50 2.01 5.19 -4.07
C TYR A 50 2.97 5.71 -5.15
N VAL A 51 4.18 6.03 -4.72
CA VAL A 51 5.29 6.31 -5.62
C VAL A 51 6.02 4.99 -5.82
N VAL A 52 6.10 4.54 -7.06
CA VAL A 52 6.80 3.32 -7.44
C VAL A 52 7.98 3.69 -8.34
N GLU A 53 9.14 3.18 -7.98
CA GLU A 53 10.34 3.23 -8.81
C GLU A 53 10.47 1.90 -9.56
N LEU A 54 10.33 1.95 -10.87
CA LEU A 54 10.47 0.80 -11.75
C LEU A 54 11.96 0.46 -11.94
N GLU A 55 12.26 -0.78 -12.30
CA GLU A 55 13.65 -1.24 -12.54
C GLU A 55 14.36 -0.48 -13.67
N ASN A 56 13.60 0.13 -14.59
CA ASN A 56 14.13 0.98 -15.65
C ASN A 56 14.51 2.40 -15.18
N GLY A 57 14.42 2.70 -13.88
CA GLY A 57 14.75 3.98 -13.28
C GLY A 57 13.63 5.04 -13.37
N ILE A 58 12.46 4.69 -13.89
CA ILE A 58 11.32 5.61 -13.97
C ILE A 58 10.54 5.58 -12.64
N ARG A 59 10.30 6.76 -12.08
CA ARG A 59 9.38 6.95 -10.95
C ARG A 59 7.99 7.32 -11.43
N ILE A 60 6.99 6.57 -11.00
CA ILE A 60 5.59 6.79 -11.33
C ILE A 60 4.74 6.89 -10.08
N VAL A 61 3.65 7.64 -10.16
CA VAL A 61 2.62 7.67 -9.12
C VAL A 61 1.45 6.81 -9.57
N VAL A 62 1.13 5.80 -8.79
CA VAL A 62 0.09 4.82 -9.09
C VAL A 62 -0.86 4.63 -7.92
N GLY A 63 -2.13 4.41 -8.23
CA GLY A 63 -3.11 3.98 -7.21
C GLY A 63 -2.99 2.48 -6.94
N SER A 64 -3.52 2.02 -5.80
CA SER A 64 -3.47 0.61 -5.37
C SER A 64 -4.03 -0.39 -6.39
N SER A 65 -4.88 0.06 -7.33
CA SER A 65 -5.49 -0.80 -8.35
C SER A 65 -4.65 -1.00 -9.61
N ALA A 66 -3.47 -0.37 -9.69
CA ALA A 66 -2.60 -0.41 -10.87
C ALA A 66 -1.41 -1.36 -10.72
N PHE A 67 -1.30 -2.06 -9.59
CA PHE A 67 -0.23 -3.02 -9.32
C PHE A 67 -0.70 -4.17 -8.42
N ASP A 68 0.03 -5.28 -8.49
CA ASP A 68 -0.04 -6.41 -7.56
C ASP A 68 1.23 -6.44 -6.71
N LEU A 69 1.14 -6.96 -5.48
CA LEU A 69 2.32 -7.22 -4.64
C LEU A 69 3.01 -8.50 -5.10
N ILE A 70 4.34 -8.49 -5.14
CA ILE A 70 5.15 -9.69 -5.43
C ILE A 70 5.92 -10.03 -4.15
N GLY A 71 5.56 -11.13 -3.49
CA GLY A 71 6.28 -11.62 -2.30
C GLY A 71 5.45 -11.71 -1.02
N ARG A 72 4.26 -12.31 -1.09
CA ARG A 72 3.63 -12.90 0.10
C ARG A 72 3.91 -14.39 0.14
#